data_AF-A0A7M3SA83-F1
#
_entry.id   AF-A0A7M3SA83-F1
#
_cell.length_a   1.000
_cell.length_b   1.000
_cell.length_c   1.000
_cell.angle_alpha   90.00
_cell.angle_beta   90.00
_cell.angle_gamma   90.00
#
_symmetry.space_group_name_H-M   'P 1'
#
loop_
_entity.id
_entity.type
_entity.pdbx_description
1 polymer ?
#
loop_
_entity_poly.entity_id
_entity_poly.type
_entity_poly.pdbx_seq_one_letter_code
_entity_poly.pdbx_strand_id
1 'polypeptide(L)'
;MFADMLLSQVMHTDCTNAKVNGKSVYVFATPDGKVMYFAREKKGHEGVKSAVVEEYQGTLFYDHESTFFNYGSDHQECLAHVLRYRKDSMGNESDRTWNKQIHSLIRKMIHYRNNLPPETDCSMRLQNSHNQ
;
A
#
# COMPACT_ATOMS: atom_id res chain seq x y z
N MET A 1 -6.64 -1.95 -19.95
CA MET A 1 -6.79 -2.01 -18.47
C MET A 1 -5.71 -2.84 -17.80
N PHE A 2 -5.55 -4.14 -18.10
CA PHE A 2 -4.54 -5.00 -17.45
C PHE A 2 -3.10 -4.51 -17.72
N ALA A 3 -2.74 -4.36 -19.00
CA ALA A 3 -1.44 -3.80 -19.40
C ALA A 3 -1.20 -2.40 -18.81
N ASP A 4 -2.22 -1.54 -18.80
CA ASP A 4 -2.08 -0.18 -18.24
C ASP A 4 -1.75 -0.18 -16.75
N MET A 5 -2.28 -1.16 -16.00
CA MET A 5 -1.96 -1.31 -14.58
C MET A 5 -0.55 -1.87 -14.37
N LEU A 6 -0.08 -2.77 -15.23
CA LEU A 6 1.31 -3.26 -15.22
C LEU A 6 2.33 -2.14 -15.51
N LEU A 7 1.95 -1.18 -16.35
CA LEU A 7 2.77 -0.01 -16.69
C LEU A 7 2.73 1.10 -15.63
N SER A 8 1.87 0.98 -14.62
CA SER A 8 1.84 1.94 -13.52
C SER A 8 3.12 1.83 -12.69
N GLN A 9 3.67 2.97 -12.27
CA GLN A 9 4.83 2.98 -11.36
C GLN A 9 4.45 2.49 -9.96
N VAL A 10 3.21 2.75 -9.55
CA VAL A 10 2.69 2.45 -8.22
C VAL A 10 1.38 1.67 -8.34
N MET A 11 1.23 0.66 -7.50
CA MET A 11 -0.01 -0.11 -7.39
C MET A 11 -0.36 -0.33 -5.93
N HIS A 12 -1.59 0.00 -5.58
CA HIS A 12 -2.18 -0.30 -4.27
C HIS A 12 -2.89 -1.65 -4.32
N THR A 13 -2.75 -2.44 -3.27
CA THR A 13 -3.45 -3.71 -3.10
C THR A 13 -4.19 -3.73 -1.76
N ASP A 14 -5.35 -4.35 -1.75
CA ASP A 14 -6.12 -4.65 -0.54
C ASP A 14 -6.82 -6.00 -0.69
N CYS A 15 -6.96 -6.73 0.42
CA CYS A 15 -7.64 -8.01 0.48
C CYS A 15 -8.80 -7.95 1.48
N THR A 16 -9.99 -7.64 0.97
CA THR A 16 -11.20 -7.58 1.78
C THR A 16 -11.98 -8.90 1.72
N ASN A 17 -12.37 -9.43 2.88
CA ASN A 17 -13.22 -10.62 2.95
C ASN A 17 -14.67 -10.26 2.60
N ALA A 18 -15.25 -10.87 1.55
CA ALA A 18 -16.66 -10.71 1.23
C ALA A 18 -17.53 -11.71 2.01
N LYS A 19 -18.70 -11.26 2.45
CA LYS A 19 -19.64 -12.08 3.25
C LYS A 19 -20.47 -13.07 2.44
N VAL A 20 -20.38 -13.04 1.12
CA VAL A 20 -21.10 -13.99 0.24
C VAL A 20 -20.17 -15.14 -0.09
N ASN A 21 -20.50 -16.33 0.40
CA ASN A 21 -19.73 -17.58 0.22
C ASN A 21 -18.28 -17.54 0.76
N GLY A 22 -17.98 -16.63 1.69
CA GLY A 22 -16.67 -16.56 2.37
C GLY A 22 -15.48 -16.23 1.46
N LYS A 23 -15.73 -15.74 0.24
CA LYS A 23 -14.66 -15.48 -0.73
C LYS A 23 -13.94 -14.17 -0.40
N SER A 24 -12.62 -14.19 -0.49
CA SER A 24 -11.82 -12.97 -0.39
C SER A 24 -11.85 -12.24 -1.74
N VAL A 25 -11.92 -10.91 -1.72
CA VAL A 25 -11.82 -10.08 -2.91
C VAL A 25 -10.54 -9.29 -2.80
N TYR A 26 -9.63 -9.55 -3.74
CA TYR A 26 -8.44 -8.75 -3.95
C TYR A 26 -8.79 -7.54 -4.80
N VAL A 27 -8.42 -6.36 -4.34
CA VAL A 27 -8.59 -5.08 -5.03
C VAL A 27 -7.21 -4.56 -5.38
N PHE A 28 -7.01 -4.22 -6.64
CA PHE A 28 -5.79 -3.59 -7.14
C PHE A 28 -6.15 -2.23 -7.72
N ALA A 29 -5.46 -1.18 -7.32
CA ALA A 29 -5.75 0.18 -7.77
C ALA A 29 -4.47 0.94 -8.13
N THR A 30 -4.53 1.76 -9.16
CA THR A 30 -3.43 2.66 -9.57
C THR A 30 -3.78 4.12 -9.26
N PRO A 31 -2.79 5.01 -9.12
CA PRO A 31 -3.03 6.42 -8.75
C PRO A 31 -3.92 7.20 -9.72
N ASP A 32 -3.99 6.77 -10.98
CA ASP A 32 -4.85 7.35 -12.03
C ASP A 32 -6.32 6.85 -11.96
N GLY A 33 -6.67 6.08 -10.93
CA GLY A 33 -8.05 5.68 -10.64
C GLY A 33 -8.50 4.40 -11.32
N LYS A 34 -7.63 3.65 -12.00
CA LYS A 34 -7.98 2.31 -12.51
C LYS A 34 -8.03 1.33 -11.36
N VAL A 35 -9.05 0.47 -11.36
CA VAL A 35 -9.27 -0.53 -10.30
C VAL A 35 -9.64 -1.88 -10.91
N MET A 36 -9.07 -2.95 -10.37
CA MET A 36 -9.43 -4.34 -10.69
C MET A 36 -9.84 -5.10 -9.44
N TYR A 37 -10.88 -5.92 -9.58
CA TYR A 37 -11.40 -6.78 -8.51
C TYR A 37 -11.23 -8.25 -8.90
N PHE A 38 -10.65 -9.03 -8.01
CA PHE A 38 -10.45 -10.46 -8.19
C PHE A 38 -11.07 -11.21 -7.01
N ALA A 39 -12.19 -11.88 -7.26
CA ALA A 39 -12.74 -12.82 -6.29
C ALA A 39 -11.86 -14.09 -6.26
N ARG A 40 -11.41 -14.45 -5.06
CA ARG A 40 -10.52 -15.58 -4.80
C ARG A 40 -11.02 -16.39 -3.61
N GLU A 41 -10.94 -17.71 -3.74
CA GLU A 41 -11.31 -18.63 -2.66
C GLU A 41 -10.19 -18.77 -1.62
N LYS A 42 -8.95 -18.59 -2.07
CA LYS A 42 -7.75 -18.69 -1.22
C LYS A 42 -7.03 -17.35 -1.19
N LYS A 43 -6.51 -17.00 -0.01
CA LYS A 43 -5.55 -15.92 0.16
C LYS A 43 -4.13 -16.40 -0.18
N GLY A 44 -3.22 -15.44 -0.24
CA GLY A 44 -1.81 -15.65 -0.47
C GLY A 44 -1.45 -15.92 -1.93
N HIS A 45 -0.35 -16.62 -2.17
CA HIS A 45 0.18 -16.86 -3.52
C HIS A 45 -0.85 -17.47 -4.48
N GLU A 46 -1.70 -18.38 -4.00
CA GLU A 46 -2.79 -18.95 -4.80
C GLU A 46 -3.85 -17.90 -5.22
N GLY A 47 -4.09 -16.90 -4.37
CA GLY A 47 -4.97 -15.77 -4.70
C GLY A 47 -4.35 -14.80 -5.71
N VAL A 48 -3.02 -14.73 -5.76
CA VAL A 48 -2.28 -13.85 -6.67
C VAL A 48 -2.20 -14.40 -8.10
N LYS A 49 -2.29 -15.72 -8.29
CA LYS A 49 -2.26 -16.31 -9.63
C LYS A 49 -3.26 -15.64 -10.59
N SER A 50 -2.76 -15.33 -11.78
CA SER A 50 -3.45 -14.63 -12.87
C SER A 50 -4.05 -13.28 -12.48
N ALA A 51 -3.61 -12.69 -11.37
CA ALA A 51 -3.91 -11.31 -11.02
C ALA A 51 -2.79 -10.39 -11.54
N VAL A 52 -3.11 -9.11 -11.68
CA VAL A 52 -2.16 -8.11 -12.21
C VAL A 52 -0.85 -8.04 -11.41
N VAL A 53 -0.90 -8.32 -10.11
CA VAL A 53 0.28 -8.28 -9.23
C VAL A 53 1.28 -9.42 -9.48
N GLU A 54 0.86 -10.52 -10.10
CA GLU A 54 1.75 -11.65 -10.40
C GLU A 54 2.89 -11.25 -11.35
N GLU A 55 2.60 -10.36 -12.31
CA GLU A 55 3.55 -9.88 -13.31
C GLU A 55 4.02 -8.44 -13.04
N TYR A 56 3.56 -7.82 -11.95
CA TYR A 56 3.84 -6.43 -11.66
C TYR A 56 5.29 -6.21 -11.19
N GLN A 57 5.97 -5.22 -11.77
CA GLN A 57 7.38 -4.90 -11.51
C GLN A 57 7.60 -3.47 -11.00
N GLY A 58 6.55 -2.76 -10.56
CA GLY A 58 6.66 -1.43 -9.94
C GLY A 58 6.68 -1.47 -8.41
N THR A 59 6.45 -0.31 -7.78
CA THR A 59 6.30 -0.22 -6.33
C THR A 59 4.91 -0.66 -5.89
N LEU A 60 4.85 -1.60 -4.95
CA LEU A 60 3.61 -2.16 -4.43
C LEU A 60 3.26 -1.58 -3.06
N PHE A 61 2.03 -1.12 -2.91
CA PHE A 61 1.49 -0.57 -1.67
C PHE A 61 0.43 -1.51 -1.11
N TYR A 62 0.75 -2.24 -0.05
CA TYR A 62 -0.10 -3.28 0.51
C TYR A 62 -0.23 -3.11 2.02
N ASP A 63 -1.19 -3.80 2.65
CA ASP A 63 -1.15 -3.96 4.11
C ASP A 63 0.02 -4.89 4.50
N HIS A 64 0.21 -5.23 5.77
CA HIS A 64 1.33 -6.09 6.18
C HIS A 64 1.10 -7.58 5.79
N GLU A 65 0.52 -7.86 4.61
CA GLU A 65 0.28 -9.21 4.08
C GLU A 65 1.57 -9.76 3.43
N SER A 66 2.14 -10.77 4.08
CA SER A 66 3.47 -11.30 3.75
C SER A 66 3.62 -11.89 2.35
N THR A 67 2.50 -12.26 1.73
CA THR A 67 2.48 -12.76 0.34
C THR A 67 3.08 -11.75 -0.62
N PHE A 68 2.76 -10.47 -0.43
CA PHE A 68 3.17 -9.38 -1.31
C PHE A 68 4.65 -9.02 -1.20
N PHE A 69 5.40 -9.55 -0.23
CA PHE A 69 6.86 -9.44 -0.20
C PHE A 69 7.55 -10.12 -1.40
N ASN A 70 6.83 -10.94 -2.16
CA ASN A 70 7.38 -11.70 -3.28
C ASN A 70 6.97 -11.12 -4.66
N TYR A 71 6.33 -9.96 -4.70
CA TYR A 71 5.79 -9.35 -5.92
C TYR A 71 6.10 -7.85 -5.97
N GLY A 72 6.25 -7.29 -7.18
CA GLY A 72 6.77 -5.94 -7.34
C GLY A 72 8.30 -5.88 -7.25
N SER A 73 8.86 -4.70 -7.52
CA SER A 73 10.30 -4.44 -7.40
C SER A 73 10.65 -3.60 -6.18
N ASP A 74 9.66 -2.93 -5.58
CA ASP A 74 9.79 -2.12 -4.38
C ASP A 74 8.49 -2.14 -3.59
N HIS A 75 8.56 -1.79 -2.30
CA HIS A 75 7.49 -2.05 -1.35
C HIS A 75 7.25 -0.89 -0.40
N GLN A 76 5.98 -0.58 -0.16
CA GLN A 76 5.58 0.34 0.89
C GLN A 76 4.32 -0.15 1.62
N GLU A 77 4.30 -0.04 2.94
CA GLU A 77 3.06 -0.25 3.69
C GLU A 77 2.05 0.87 3.39
N CYS A 78 0.80 0.48 3.16
CA CYS A 78 -0.29 1.42 2.94
C CYS A 78 -0.51 2.30 4.17
N LEU A 79 -0.25 3.61 4.04
CA LEU A 79 -0.39 4.56 5.15
C LEU A 79 -1.82 4.62 5.72
N ALA A 80 -2.84 4.38 4.90
CA ALA A 80 -4.22 4.28 5.39
C ALA A 80 -4.39 3.09 6.35
N HIS A 81 -3.77 1.95 6.04
CA HIS A 81 -3.74 0.78 6.92
C HIS A 81 -2.90 1.01 8.16
N VAL A 82 -1.70 1.59 8.01
CA VAL A 82 -0.86 1.96 9.16
C VAL A 82 -1.64 2.87 10.12
N LEU A 83 -2.28 3.93 9.62
CA LEU A 83 -3.06 4.86 10.46
C LEU A 83 -4.22 4.16 11.16
N ARG A 84 -4.94 3.26 10.48
CA ARG A 84 -6.02 2.45 11.07
C ARG A 84 -5.49 1.59 12.23
N TYR A 85 -4.43 0.81 11.99
CA TYR A 85 -3.85 -0.06 13.02
C TYR A 85 -3.28 0.72 14.20
N ARG A 86 -2.71 1.90 13.97
CA ARG A 86 -2.25 2.77 15.07
C ARG A 86 -3.42 3.28 15.91
N LYS A 87 -4.54 3.65 15.28
CA LYS A 87 -5.74 4.07 16.02
C LYS A 87 -6.29 2.94 16.89
N ASP A 88 -6.29 1.71 16.39
CA ASP A 88 -6.71 0.54 17.17
C ASP A 88 -5.74 0.26 18.34
N SER A 89 -4.42 0.31 18.11
CA SER A 89 -3.41 0.19 19.17
C SER A 89 -3.55 1.28 20.24
N MET A 90 -3.93 2.51 19.89
CA MET A 90 -4.19 3.56 20.88
C MET A 90 -5.32 3.21 21.86
N GLY A 91 -6.32 2.46 21.40
CA GLY A 91 -7.42 1.97 22.24
C GLY A 91 -7.04 0.74 23.06
N ASN A 92 -6.30 -0.19 22.45
CA ASN A 92 -5.94 -1.48 23.06
C ASN A 92 -4.72 -1.38 24.00
N GLU A 93 -3.83 -0.43 23.76
CA GLU A 93 -2.55 -0.25 24.45
C GLU A 93 -2.39 1.22 24.87
N SER A 94 -3.30 1.69 25.72
CA SER A 94 -3.42 3.11 26.06
C SER A 94 -2.20 3.71 26.78
N ASP A 95 -1.39 2.85 27.42
CA ASP A 95 -0.15 3.19 28.13
C ASP A 95 1.01 3.51 27.17
N ARG A 96 0.92 3.04 25.92
CA ARG A 96 1.96 3.29 24.92
C ARG A 96 1.84 4.72 24.38
N THR A 97 2.99 5.39 24.30
CA THR A 97 3.08 6.76 23.76
C THR A 97 3.47 6.77 22.28
N TRP A 98 4.20 5.75 21.84
CA TRP A 98 4.71 5.65 20.46
C TRP A 98 3.57 5.57 19.43
N ASN A 99 2.43 4.95 19.75
CA ASN A 99 1.30 4.81 18.83
C ASN A 99 0.70 6.19 18.47
N LYS A 100 0.54 7.07 19.46
CA LYS A 100 0.10 8.47 19.31
C LYS A 100 1.13 9.29 18.53
N GLN A 101 2.41 9.11 18.83
CA GLN A 101 3.50 9.86 18.20
C GLN A 101 3.62 9.52 16.71
N ILE A 102 3.68 8.23 16.35
CA ILE A 102 3.77 7.77 14.95
C ILE A 102 2.51 8.18 14.17
N HIS A 103 1.32 7.99 14.76
CA HIS A 103 0.07 8.41 14.12
C HIS A 103 0.05 9.92 13.84
N SER A 104 0.51 10.75 14.78
CA SER A 104 0.65 12.20 14.60
C SER A 104 1.66 12.56 13.51
N LEU A 105 2.82 11.89 13.49
CA LEU A 105 3.86 12.12 12.50
C LEU A 105 3.38 11.82 11.07
N ILE A 106 2.79 10.64 10.86
CA ILE A 106 2.28 10.24 9.54
C ILE A 106 1.19 11.22 9.06
N ARG A 107 0.28 11.63 9.94
CA ARG A 107 -0.74 12.63 9.59
C ARG A 107 -0.14 13.97 9.18
N LYS A 108 0.93 14.42 9.86
CA LYS A 108 1.64 15.65 9.49
C LYS A 108 2.31 15.52 8.12
N MET A 109 2.95 14.38 7.82
CA MET A 109 3.57 14.12 6.52
C MET A 109 2.55 14.12 5.38
N ILE A 110 1.39 13.47 5.58
CA ILE A 110 0.29 13.47 4.60
C ILE A 110 -0.25 14.89 4.40
N HIS A 111 -0.50 15.62 5.48
CA HIS A 111 -0.98 17.00 5.37
C HIS A 111 0.02 17.90 4.65
N TYR A 112 1.30 17.78 4.98
CA TYR A 112 2.38 18.47 4.29
C TYR A 112 2.37 18.17 2.78
N ARG A 113 2.34 16.88 2.38
CA ARG A 113 2.32 16.51 0.96
C ARG A 113 1.09 17.02 0.21
N ASN A 114 -0.08 16.98 0.86
CA ASN A 114 -1.35 17.42 0.27
C ASN A 114 -1.45 18.93 0.11
N ASN A 115 -0.66 19.71 0.85
CA ASN A 115 -0.57 21.16 0.70
C ASN A 115 0.41 21.60 -0.40
N LEU A 116 1.12 20.66 -1.04
CA LEU A 116 2.02 20.93 -2.15
C LEU A 116 1.31 20.66 -3.50
N PRO A 117 1.66 21.38 -4.57
CA PRO A 117 1.20 21.04 -5.92
C PRO A 117 1.44 19.56 -6.26
N PRO A 118 0.55 18.90 -7.03
CA PRO A 118 0.69 17.47 -7.39
C PRO A 118 2.04 17.13 -8.02
N GLU A 119 2.57 18.00 -8.86
CA GLU A 119 3.85 17.88 -9.57
C GLU A 119 5.09 18.11 -8.69
N THR A 120 4.91 18.48 -7.41
CA THR A 120 6.04 18.70 -6.49
C THR A 120 6.74 17.38 -6.18
N ASP A 121 7.97 17.25 -6.66
CA ASP A 121 8.85 16.14 -6.32
C ASP A 121 9.27 16.24 -4.84
N CYS A 122 8.81 15.28 -4.03
CA CYS A 122 9.19 15.12 -2.63
C CYS A 122 10.25 14.03 -2.44
N SER A 123 10.80 13.48 -3.53
CA SER A 123 11.95 12.59 -3.42
C SER A 123 13.14 13.40 -2.92
N MET A 124 13.67 13.00 -1.77
CA MET A 124 15.03 13.40 -1.41
C MET A 124 15.90 12.73 -2.47
N ARG A 125 16.39 13.48 -3.47
CA ARG A 125 17.59 13.04 -4.17
C ARG A 125 18.60 12.82 -3.07
N LEU A 126 18.92 11.55 -2.79
CA LEU A 126 20.15 11.20 -2.09
C LEU A 126 21.23 11.79 -2.99
N GLN A 127 21.62 13.04 -2.74
CA GLN A 127 22.83 13.58 -3.30
C GLN A 127 23.90 12.63 -2.78
N ASN A 128 24.42 11.80 -3.69
CA ASN A 128 25.55 10.96 -3.42
C ASN A 128 26.62 11.86 -2.80
N SER A 129 26.78 11.77 -1.47
CA SER A 129 27.95 12.27 -0.77
C SER A 129 29.10 11.30 -1.08
N HIS A 130 29.49 11.26 -2.34
CA HIS A 130 30.69 10.63 -2.88
C HIS A 130 31.27 11.64 -3.87
N ASN A 131 31.87 12.70 -3.32
CA ASN A 131 33.01 13.41 -3.90
C ASN A 131 33.41 14.57 -2.96
N GLN A 132 34.19 14.25 -1.92
CA GLN A 132 35.52 14.81 -1.63
C GLN A 132 36.03 14.25 -0.30
#